data_AF-A0A537M2W4-F1
#
_entry.id   AF-A0A537M2W4-F1
#
_cell.length_a   1.000
_cell.length_b   1.000
_cell.length_c   1.000
_cell.angle_alpha   90.00
_cell.angle_beta   90.00
_cell.angle_gamma   90.00
#
_symmetry.space_group_name_H-M   'P 1'
#
loop_
_entity.id
_entity.type
_entity.pdbx_description
1 polymer ?
#
loop_
_entity_poly.entity_id
_entity_poly.type
_entity_poly.pdbx_seq_one_letter_code
_entity_poly.pdbx_strand_id
1 'polypeptide(L)'
;MNMMSIIGWGCDAAVEALQAEFGAVLAERIIEAEAVDFLWESRVAELYLGQQVGWDFDDEDASRDLSRVAILSALDGRWYTSMCLVDGEGAAVELLWKRLFQSRGEAEVELLRAR
;
A
#
# COMPACT_ATOMS: atom_id res chain seq x y z
N MET A 1 -30.39 5.41 4.18
CA MET A 1 -29.21 5.62 3.31
C MET A 1 -29.14 4.45 2.35
N ASN A 2 -29.27 4.70 1.05
CA ASN A 2 -29.33 3.63 0.05
C ASN A 2 -27.91 3.15 -0.24
N MET A 3 -27.65 1.88 0.05
CA MET A 3 -26.40 1.18 -0.27
C MET A 3 -26.34 1.03 -1.80
N MET A 4 -25.79 2.04 -2.48
CA MET A 4 -25.45 1.92 -3.89
C MET A 4 -24.45 0.78 -4.01
N SER A 5 -24.91 -0.31 -4.61
CA SER A 5 -24.11 -1.45 -5.01
C SER A 5 -23.00 -0.95 -5.95
N ILE A 6 -21.77 -0.84 -5.45
CA ILE A 6 -20.55 -0.49 -6.20
C ILE A 6 -20.09 -1.73 -7.00
N ILE A 7 -21.02 -2.37 -7.71
CA ILE A 7 -20.72 -3.49 -8.60
C ILE A 7 -21.03 -2.99 -10.01
N GLY A 8 -20.08 -2.25 -10.60
CA GLY A 8 -20.16 -1.91 -12.03
C GLY A 8 -19.54 -0.60 -12.49
N TRP A 9 -18.99 0.23 -11.61
CA TRP A 9 -18.13 1.32 -12.07
C TRP A 9 -16.72 0.78 -12.30
N GLY A 10 -16.22 0.94 -13.54
CA GLY A 10 -14.80 0.77 -13.80
C GLY A 10 -13.99 1.75 -12.93
N CYS A 11 -12.74 1.42 -12.66
CA CYS A 11 -11.84 2.25 -11.84
C CYS A 11 -11.86 3.71 -12.30
N ASP A 12 -11.89 3.94 -13.62
CA ASP A 12 -11.95 5.27 -14.23
C ASP A 12 -13.17 6.09 -13.78
N ALA A 13 -14.36 5.49 -13.69
CA ALA A 13 -15.57 6.19 -13.24
C ALA A 13 -15.49 6.57 -11.75
N ALA A 14 -14.83 5.74 -10.93
CA ALA A 14 -14.60 6.07 -9.51
C ALA A 14 -13.56 7.20 -9.37
N VAL A 15 -12.50 7.18 -10.19
CA VAL A 15 -11.49 8.25 -10.24
C VAL A 15 -12.12 9.56 -10.72
N GLU A 16 -12.93 9.53 -11.79
CA GLU A 16 -13.65 10.70 -12.30
C GLU A 16 -14.61 11.27 -11.25
N ALA A 17 -15.34 10.42 -10.52
CA ALA A 17 -16.21 10.86 -9.44
C ALA A 17 -15.42 11.53 -8.30
N LEU A 18 -14.30 10.94 -7.89
CA LEU A 18 -13.42 11.50 -6.86
C LEU A 18 -12.84 12.86 -7.29
N GLN A 19 -12.43 12.97 -8.55
CA GLN A 19 -11.94 14.23 -9.13
C GLN A 19 -13.05 15.28 -9.22
N ALA A 20 -14.28 14.90 -9.54
CA ALA A 20 -15.41 15.82 -9.58
C ALA A 20 -15.79 16.34 -8.18
N GLU A 21 -15.64 15.52 -7.14
CA GLU A 21 -15.98 15.89 -5.76
C GLU A 21 -14.88 16.73 -5.08
N PHE A 22 -13.62 16.33 -5.22
CA PHE A 22 -12.50 16.90 -4.46
C PHE A 22 -11.53 17.73 -5.31
N GLY A 23 -11.68 17.70 -6.64
CA GLY A 23 -10.70 18.26 -7.58
C GLY A 23 -9.51 17.33 -7.80
N ALA A 24 -8.84 17.49 -8.95
CA ALA A 24 -7.77 16.58 -9.40
C ALA A 24 -6.61 16.44 -8.40
N VAL A 25 -6.16 17.55 -7.80
CA VAL A 25 -5.01 17.55 -6.89
C VAL A 25 -5.32 16.78 -5.60
N LEU A 26 -6.47 17.04 -4.98
CA LEU A 26 -6.83 16.37 -3.72
C LEU A 26 -7.20 14.90 -3.96
N ALA A 27 -7.88 14.60 -5.07
CA ALA A 27 -8.15 13.22 -5.47
C ALA A 27 -6.86 12.39 -5.63
N GLU A 28 -5.82 12.94 -6.26
CA GLU A 28 -4.51 12.28 -6.38
C GLU A 28 -3.86 12.04 -5.00
N ARG A 29 -3.96 13.01 -4.09
CA ARG A 29 -3.43 12.86 -2.72
C ARG A 29 -4.20 11.81 -1.91
N ILE A 30 -5.51 11.70 -2.09
CA ILE A 30 -6.33 10.64 -1.47
C ILE A 30 -5.86 9.28 -1.98
N ILE A 31 -5.74 9.09 -3.30
CA ILE A 31 -5.27 7.82 -3.87
C ILE A 31 -3.85 7.47 -3.39
N GLU A 32 -2.99 8.47 -3.22
CA GLU A 32 -1.66 8.25 -2.65
C GLU A 32 -1.71 7.85 -1.17
N ALA A 33 -2.60 8.45 -0.37
CA ALA A 33 -2.80 8.09 1.03
C ALA A 33 -3.31 6.65 1.19
N GLU A 34 -4.19 6.22 0.29
CA GLU A 34 -4.74 4.85 0.24
C GLU A 34 -3.77 3.82 -0.37
N ALA A 35 -2.57 4.25 -0.81
CA ALA A 35 -1.65 3.36 -1.50
C ALA A 35 -1.18 2.18 -0.64
N VAL A 36 -1.12 2.35 0.68
CA VAL A 36 -0.78 1.26 1.62
C VAL A 36 -1.81 0.14 1.52
N ASP A 37 -3.10 0.48 1.57
CA ASP A 37 -4.20 -0.49 1.53
C ASP A 37 -4.29 -1.15 0.17
N PHE A 38 -4.21 -0.37 -0.92
CA PHE A 38 -4.25 -0.95 -2.26
C PHE A 38 -3.11 -1.95 -2.51
N LEU A 39 -1.89 -1.61 -2.10
CA LEU A 39 -0.74 -2.48 -2.31
C LEU A 39 -0.75 -3.67 -1.37
N TRP A 40 -1.16 -3.49 -0.12
CA TRP A 40 -1.28 -4.57 0.84
C TRP A 40 -2.33 -5.58 0.38
N GLU A 41 -3.53 -5.16 0.02
CA GLU A 41 -4.61 -6.06 -0.37
C GLU A 41 -4.38 -6.76 -1.72
N SER A 42 -3.53 -6.20 -2.59
CA SER A 42 -3.19 -6.80 -3.89
C SER A 42 -1.87 -7.59 -3.89
N ARG A 43 -1.28 -7.81 -2.71
CA ARG A 43 -0.01 -8.54 -2.60
C ARG A 43 -0.16 -10.00 -2.99
N VAL A 44 0.85 -10.52 -3.67
CA VAL A 44 0.97 -11.92 -4.08
C VAL A 44 2.15 -12.64 -3.41
N ALA A 45 3.06 -11.88 -2.79
CA ALA A 45 4.16 -12.42 -1.99
C ALA A 45 4.57 -11.42 -0.91
N GLU A 46 5.08 -11.97 0.19
CA GLU A 46 5.56 -11.23 1.35
C GLU A 46 6.96 -11.73 1.73
N LEU A 47 7.79 -10.81 2.22
CA LEU A 47 9.11 -11.08 2.77
C LEU A 47 9.27 -10.31 4.08
N TYR A 48 9.29 -11.02 5.19
CA TYR A 48 9.56 -10.44 6.51
C TYR A 48 11.02 -10.02 6.64
N LEU A 49 11.26 -8.77 7.00
CA LEU A 49 12.60 -8.14 7.08
C LEU A 49 13.04 -7.85 8.52
N GLY A 50 12.26 -8.30 9.51
CA GLY A 50 12.53 -8.09 10.92
C GLY A 50 11.67 -7.00 11.55
N GLN A 51 11.80 -6.87 12.86
CA GLN A 51 11.12 -5.83 13.62
C GLN A 51 11.68 -4.45 13.25
N GLN A 52 10.81 -3.45 13.25
CA GLN A 52 11.16 -2.05 13.20
C GLN A 52 11.76 -1.67 14.56
N VAL A 53 13.01 -1.24 14.56
CA VAL A 53 13.72 -0.83 15.77
C VAL A 53 14.17 0.61 15.60
N GLY A 54 13.79 1.48 16.54
CA GLY A 54 14.45 2.79 16.70
C GLY A 54 13.80 3.98 16.00
N TRP A 55 12.47 4.09 15.98
CA TRP A 55 11.83 5.41 15.93
C TRP A 55 11.26 5.68 17.31
N ASP A 56 11.95 6.55 18.07
CA ASP A 56 11.39 7.16 19.28
C ASP A 56 10.21 8.03 18.81
N PHE A 57 9.03 7.43 18.64
CA PHE A 57 7.80 8.19 18.70
C PHE A 57 7.71 8.64 20.16
N ASP A 58 7.77 9.94 20.40
CA ASP A 58 7.82 10.59 21.72
C ASP A 58 6.52 10.43 22.55
N ASP A 59 5.70 9.42 22.24
CA ASP A 59 4.45 9.10 22.89
C ASP A 59 4.61 7.78 23.68
N GLU A 60 4.17 7.77 24.94
CA GLU A 60 4.29 6.66 25.89
C GLU A 60 3.59 5.34 25.46
N ASP A 61 2.99 5.29 24.26
CA ASP A 61 2.43 4.10 23.58
C ASP A 61 3.34 3.55 22.44
N ALA A 62 4.53 4.11 22.25
CA ALA A 62 5.42 3.94 21.09
C ALA A 62 6.24 2.63 21.00
N SER A 63 5.87 1.58 21.73
CA SER A 63 6.38 0.24 21.47
C SER A 63 5.34 -0.59 20.73
N ARG A 64 4.77 -0.05 19.65
CA ARG A 64 4.06 -0.92 18.70
C ARG A 64 5.11 -1.84 18.08
N ASP A 65 4.95 -3.14 18.30
CA ASP A 65 5.76 -4.19 17.67
C ASP A 65 5.47 -4.19 16.16
N LEU A 66 6.08 -3.23 15.46
CA LEU A 66 5.93 -3.07 14.02
C LEU A 66 6.94 -3.97 13.33
N SER A 67 6.44 -4.74 12.37
CA SER A 67 7.23 -5.57 11.47
C SER A 67 7.50 -4.83 10.17
N ARG A 68 8.74 -4.84 9.69
CA ARG A 68 9.04 -4.44 8.32
C ARG A 68 8.77 -5.62 7.40
N VAL A 69 7.86 -5.42 6.45
CA VAL A 69 7.49 -6.45 5.47
C VAL A 69 7.63 -5.88 4.08
N ALA A 70 8.48 -6.48 3.26
CA ALA A 70 8.48 -6.20 1.83
C ALA A 70 7.43 -7.04 1.14
N ILE A 71 6.72 -6.46 0.19
CA ILE A 71 5.64 -7.11 -0.55
C ILE A 71 5.83 -6.96 -2.05
N LEU A 72 5.35 -7.96 -2.78
CA LEU A 72 5.15 -7.89 -4.23
C LEU A 72 3.65 -7.86 -4.49
N SER A 73 3.17 -6.85 -5.20
CA SER A 73 1.75 -6.64 -5.47
C SER A 73 1.48 -6.49 -6.96
N ALA A 74 0.28 -6.90 -7.39
CA ALA A 74 -0.16 -6.80 -8.79
C ALA A 74 -1.44 -5.95 -8.87
N LEU A 75 -1.33 -4.78 -9.51
CA LEU A 75 -2.43 -3.83 -9.68
C LEU A 75 -2.46 -3.35 -11.12
N ASP A 76 -3.64 -3.39 -11.75
CA ASP A 76 -3.85 -2.89 -13.12
C ASP A 76 -2.82 -3.44 -14.15
N GLY A 77 -2.54 -4.74 -14.07
CA GLY A 77 -1.55 -5.41 -14.93
C GLY A 77 -0.09 -5.01 -14.70
N ARG A 78 0.18 -4.21 -13.66
CA ARG A 78 1.52 -3.75 -13.27
C ARG A 78 1.98 -4.43 -11.99
N TRP A 79 3.30 -4.43 -11.80
CA TRP A 79 3.93 -5.06 -10.64
C TRP A 79 4.55 -4.00 -9.73
N TYR A 80 4.36 -4.16 -8.43
CA TYR A 80 4.90 -3.26 -7.42
C TYR A 80 5.73 -4.04 -6.42
N THR A 81 6.94 -3.57 -6.15
CA THR A 81 7.71 -4.00 -4.97
C THR A 81 7.68 -2.86 -3.97
N SER A 82 7.30 -3.16 -2.74
CA SER A 82 7.08 -2.15 -1.71
C SER A 82 7.53 -2.65 -0.35
N MET A 83 7.67 -1.75 0.62
CA MET A 83 7.90 -2.09 2.02
C MET A 83 6.89 -1.37 2.90
N CYS A 84 6.26 -2.13 3.78
CA CYS A 84 5.28 -1.66 4.74
C CYS A 84 5.78 -1.85 6.17
N LEU A 85 5.31 -1.00 7.08
CA LEU A 85 5.22 -1.32 8.49
C LEU A 85 3.90 -2.02 8.74
N VAL A 86 3.96 -3.14 9.44
CA VAL A 86 2.82 -4.01 9.74
C VAL A 86 2.73 -4.17 11.24
N ASP A 87 1.55 -3.99 11.80
CA ASP A 87 1.34 -4.17 13.23
C ASP A 87 1.29 -5.66 13.63
N GLY A 88 1.16 -5.90 14.94
CA GLY A 88 1.08 -7.26 15.51
C GLY A 88 -0.18 -8.03 15.11
N GLU A 89 -1.18 -7.38 14.50
CA GLU A 89 -2.41 -8.00 14.00
C GLU A 89 -2.33 -8.34 12.51
N GLY A 90 -1.25 -7.95 11.83
CA GLY A 90 -1.05 -8.20 10.41
C GLY A 90 -1.67 -7.12 9.51
N ALA A 91 -2.01 -5.95 10.05
CA ALA A 91 -2.47 -4.81 9.26
C ALA A 91 -1.27 -3.94 8.87
N ALA A 92 -1.16 -3.61 7.58
CA ALA A 92 -0.19 -2.62 7.14
C ALA A 92 -0.64 -1.22 7.59
N VAL A 93 0.18 -0.56 8.39
CA VAL A 93 -0.13 0.76 8.97
C VAL A 93 0.59 1.90 8.24
N GLU A 94 1.68 1.59 7.54
CA GLU A 94 2.46 2.60 6.82
C GLU A 94 3.17 1.99 5.60
N LEU A 95 3.22 2.75 4.51
CA LEU A 95 4.02 2.44 3.33
C LEU A 95 5.32 3.23 3.36
N LEU A 96 6.45 2.56 3.59
CA LEU A 96 7.77 3.20 3.64
C LEU A 96 8.29 3.56 2.24
N TRP A 97 8.09 2.68 1.27
CA TRP A 97 8.43 2.94 -0.13
C TRP A 97 7.70 1.97 -1.07
N LYS A 98 7.59 2.36 -2.34
CA LYS A 98 7.12 1.52 -3.45
C LYS A 98 7.93 1.78 -4.72
N ARG A 99 8.06 0.75 -5.57
CA ARG A 99 8.63 0.82 -6.92
C ARG A 99 7.74 0.08 -7.89
N LEU A 100 7.53 0.67 -9.05
CA LEU A 100 6.70 0.13 -10.13
C LEU A 100 7.58 -0.57 -11.18
N PHE A 101 7.11 -1.72 -11.67
CA PHE A 101 7.74 -2.54 -12.69
C PHE A 101 6.71 -2.98 -13.74
N GLN A 102 7.17 -3.15 -14.97
CA GLN A 102 6.34 -3.69 -16.05
C GLN A 102 6.32 -5.22 -16.06
N SER A 103 7.35 -5.86 -15.51
CA SER A 103 7.47 -7.31 -15.48
C SER A 103 7.50 -7.85 -14.06
N ARG A 104 6.92 -9.04 -13.89
CA ARG A 104 6.95 -9.79 -12.63
C ARG A 104 8.39 -10.08 -12.18
N GLY A 105 9.23 -10.51 -13.12
CA GLY A 105 10.60 -10.94 -12.81
C GLY A 105 11.48 -9.81 -12.28
N GLU A 106 11.38 -8.59 -12.82
CA GLU A 106 12.11 -7.43 -12.30
C GLU A 106 11.65 -7.08 -10.88
N ALA A 107 10.34 -7.13 -10.62
CA ALA A 107 9.78 -6.86 -9.31
C ALA A 107 10.20 -7.92 -8.28
N GLU A 108 10.21 -9.21 -8.66
CA GLU A 108 10.71 -10.30 -7.81
C GLU A 108 12.19 -10.14 -7.47
N VAL A 109 13.03 -9.73 -8.43
CA VAL A 109 14.45 -9.43 -8.17
C VAL A 109 14.60 -8.29 -7.16
N GLU A 110 13.78 -7.26 -7.27
CA GLU A 110 13.79 -6.15 -6.31
C GLU A 110 13.31 -6.59 -4.92
N LEU A 111 12.30 -7.45 -4.84
CA LEU A 111 11.80 -7.96 -3.57
C LEU A 111 12.91 -8.65 -2.77
N LEU A 112 13.71 -9.49 -3.44
CA LEU A 112 14.84 -10.19 -2.81
C LEU A 112 15.96 -9.24 -2.33
N ARG A 113 16.00 -8.02 -2.85
CA ARG A 113 16.97 -6.98 -2.47
C ARG A 113 16.47 -6.05 -1.37
N ALA A 114 15.19 -6.11 -0.99
CA ALA A 114 14.61 -5.27 0.06
C ALA A 114 15.28 -5.50 1.43
N ARG A 115 15.52 -4.44 2.20
CA ARG A 115 16.23 -4.47 3.50
C ARG A 115 15.66 -3.46 4.48
#